data_AF-A0A3C0N784-F1
#
_entry.id   AF-A0A3C0N784-F1
#
_cell.length_a   1.000
_cell.length_b   1.000
_cell.length_c   1.000
_cell.angle_alpha   90.00
_cell.angle_beta   90.00
_cell.angle_gamma   90.00
#
_symmetry.space_group_name_H-M   'P 1'
#
loop_
_entity.id
_entity.type
_entity.pdbx_description
1 polymer ?
#
loop_
_entity_poly.entity_id
_entity_poly.type
_entity_poly.pdbx_seq_one_letter_code
_entity_poly.pdbx_strand_id
1 'polypeptide(L)'
;MKSTGDSGLSKIALLRPFFRYARALNPEKFCEKYAKKQKGEWGYRASWKRLLAYVLDVSEKTVEAWGPDYENCPEKYQKRLAEIDALKTAEQILKRHGLSQEFLDALD
;
A
#
# COMPACT_ATOMS: atom_id res chain seq x y z
N MET A 1 25.39 36.77 10.79
CA MET A 1 24.32 36.02 10.09
C MET A 1 24.95 35.17 9.00
N LYS A 2 24.87 33.83 9.12
CA LYS A 2 25.07 32.77 8.10
C LYS A 2 25.03 31.43 8.87
N SER A 3 23.87 30.80 8.94
CA SER A 3 23.33 29.77 8.03
C SER A 3 23.62 28.38 8.58
N THR A 4 22.67 27.87 9.35
CA THR A 4 22.48 26.47 9.72
C THR A 4 22.25 25.64 8.45
N GLY A 5 23.19 24.77 8.11
CA GLY A 5 23.04 23.76 7.07
C GLY A 5 22.65 22.44 7.70
N ASP A 6 21.35 22.20 7.79
CA ASP A 6 20.72 20.94 8.14
C ASP A 6 20.96 19.93 6.99
N SER A 7 21.66 18.84 7.28
CA SER A 7 21.85 17.71 6.36
C SER A 7 21.25 16.43 6.94
N GLY A 8 19.96 16.46 7.24
CA GLY A 8 19.15 15.30 7.62
C GLY A 8 18.70 14.40 6.46
N LEU A 9 19.47 14.28 5.37
CA LEU A 9 19.08 13.53 4.16
C LEU A 9 19.89 12.24 3.93
N SER A 10 20.00 11.36 4.94
CA SER A 10 20.61 10.03 4.73
C SER A 10 19.90 8.85 5.39
N LYS A 11 18.80 9.06 6.14
CA LYS A 11 18.13 7.97 6.86
C LYS A 11 17.06 7.19 6.05
N ILE A 12 16.72 7.62 4.83
CA ILE A 12 15.64 6.98 4.04
C ILE A 12 16.17 5.83 3.15
N ALA A 13 17.49 5.59 3.11
CA ALA A 13 18.10 4.60 2.22
C ALA A 13 18.12 3.15 2.77
N LEU A 14 17.58 2.86 3.96
CA LEU A 14 17.76 1.56 4.63
C LEU A 14 16.52 0.64 4.65
N LEU A 15 15.43 0.95 3.96
CA LEU A 15 14.26 0.04 3.88
C LEU A 15 14.19 -0.75 2.55
N ARG A 16 15.33 -1.12 1.98
CA ARG A 16 15.40 -2.06 0.85
C ARG A 16 16.27 -3.27 1.22
N PRO A 17 15.70 -4.28 1.92
CA PRO A 17 15.77 -5.60 1.30
C PRO A 17 14.59 -6.58 1.53
N PHE A 18 13.56 -6.29 2.33
CA PHE A 18 12.58 -7.35 2.67
C PHE A 18 11.55 -7.70 1.57
N PHE A 19 11.26 -6.81 0.62
CA PHE A 19 10.14 -6.97 -0.33
C PHE A 19 10.57 -7.32 -1.77
N ARG A 20 11.67 -8.05 -1.96
CA ARG A 20 12.19 -8.35 -3.31
C ARG A 20 11.26 -9.19 -4.20
N TYR A 21 10.15 -9.73 -3.66
CA TYR A 21 9.21 -10.56 -4.42
C TYR A 21 7.74 -10.41 -3.98
N ALA A 22 7.29 -9.21 -3.64
CA ALA A 22 5.84 -8.99 -3.58
C ALA A 22 5.28 -9.20 -4.99
N ARG A 23 4.71 -10.40 -5.26
CA ARG A 23 4.08 -10.71 -6.55
C ARG A 23 3.03 -9.63 -6.81
N ALA A 24 3.04 -9.05 -8.00
CA ALA A 24 2.10 -8.03 -8.40
C ALA A 24 0.66 -8.42 -8.01
N LEU A 25 -0.05 -7.52 -7.34
CA LEU A 25 -1.41 -7.73 -6.89
C LEU A 25 -2.37 -6.91 -7.76
N ASN A 26 -3.33 -7.59 -8.36
CA ASN A 26 -4.35 -6.95 -9.16
C ASN A 26 -5.21 -6.00 -8.29
N PRO A 27 -5.51 -4.76 -8.74
CA PRO A 27 -6.31 -3.81 -7.98
C PRO A 27 -7.70 -4.30 -7.56
N GLU A 28 -8.39 -5.08 -8.40
CA GLU A 28 -9.67 -5.69 -8.05
C GLU A 28 -9.51 -6.63 -6.84
N LYS A 29 -8.50 -7.49 -6.83
CA LYS A 29 -8.22 -8.38 -5.68
C LYS A 29 -7.88 -7.61 -4.41
N PHE A 30 -7.15 -6.52 -4.53
CA PHE A 30 -6.90 -5.63 -3.39
C PHE A 30 -8.20 -5.02 -2.85
N CYS A 31 -9.07 -4.53 -3.74
CA CYS A 31 -10.34 -3.94 -3.33
C CYS A 31 -11.33 -4.96 -2.76
N GLU A 32 -11.41 -6.17 -3.30
CA GLU A 32 -12.23 -7.26 -2.71
C GLU A 32 -11.86 -7.48 -1.23
N LYS A 33 -10.56 -7.42 -0.89
CA LYS A 33 -10.06 -7.65 0.46
C LYS A 33 -10.26 -6.46 1.40
N TYR A 34 -10.11 -5.23 0.91
CA TYR A 34 -9.97 -4.04 1.76
C TYR A 34 -11.03 -2.95 1.57
N ALA A 35 -11.82 -2.99 0.51
CA ALA A 35 -12.85 -1.99 0.28
C ALA A 35 -14.03 -2.18 1.23
N LYS A 36 -14.64 -1.06 1.62
CA LYS A 36 -15.86 -1.05 2.45
C LYS A 36 -17.07 -1.62 1.70
N LYS A 37 -17.10 -1.44 0.38
CA LYS A 37 -18.17 -1.93 -0.51
C LYS A 37 -17.61 -3.04 -1.39
N GLN A 38 -18.40 -4.07 -1.59
CA GLN A 38 -18.11 -5.24 -2.40
C GLN A 38 -18.65 -5.09 -3.81
N LYS A 39 -18.10 -5.89 -4.73
CA LYS A 39 -18.53 -5.89 -6.13
C LYS A 39 -20.02 -6.22 -6.22
N GLY A 40 -20.77 -5.39 -6.93
CA GLY A 40 -22.23 -5.49 -7.06
C GLY A 40 -23.03 -4.57 -6.13
N GLU A 41 -22.43 -4.00 -5.08
CA GLU A 41 -23.11 -3.01 -4.24
C GLU A 41 -23.21 -1.64 -4.93
N TRP A 42 -24.30 -0.92 -4.71
CA TRP A 42 -24.43 0.44 -5.23
C TRP A 42 -23.26 1.32 -4.74
N GLY A 43 -22.57 1.95 -5.69
CA GLY A 43 -21.40 2.80 -5.45
C GLY A 43 -20.07 2.07 -5.24
N TYR A 44 -19.99 0.74 -5.46
CA TYR A 44 -18.75 -0.01 -5.24
C TYR A 44 -17.57 0.53 -6.06
N ARG A 45 -17.76 0.83 -7.36
CA ARG A 45 -16.70 1.36 -8.23
C ARG A 45 -16.12 2.68 -7.72
N ALA A 46 -16.98 3.60 -7.29
CA ALA A 46 -16.53 4.88 -6.72
C ALA A 46 -15.77 4.67 -5.40
N SER A 47 -16.22 3.73 -4.56
CA SER A 47 -15.52 3.35 -3.32
C SER A 47 -14.15 2.74 -3.60
N TRP A 48 -14.05 1.84 -4.57
CA TRP A 48 -12.80 1.18 -4.95
C TRP A 48 -11.80 2.17 -5.54
N LYS A 49 -12.27 3.06 -6.43
CA LYS A 49 -11.48 4.14 -7.00
C LYS A 49 -10.84 5.04 -5.93
N ARG A 50 -11.64 5.47 -4.95
CA ARG A 50 -11.17 6.27 -3.81
C ARG A 50 -10.14 5.54 -2.95
N LEU A 51 -10.37 4.26 -2.68
CA LEU A 51 -9.42 3.44 -1.91
C LEU A 51 -8.07 3.35 -2.64
N LEU A 52 -8.09 3.00 -3.92
CA LEU A 52 -6.87 2.86 -4.72
C LEU A 52 -6.11 4.19 -4.84
N ALA A 53 -6.83 5.29 -5.10
CA ALA A 53 -6.25 6.64 -5.16
C ALA A 53 -5.54 7.00 -3.86
N TYR A 54 -6.19 6.77 -2.71
CA TYR A 54 -5.63 7.02 -1.39
C TYR A 54 -4.41 6.15 -1.08
N VAL A 55 -4.51 4.84 -1.30
CA VAL A 55 -3.46 3.87 -0.93
C VAL A 55 -2.21 4.02 -1.79
N LEU A 56 -2.38 4.41 -3.06
CA LEU A 56 -1.29 4.53 -4.03
C LEU A 56 -0.77 5.96 -4.20
N ASP A 57 -1.36 6.92 -3.49
CA ASP A 57 -1.04 8.36 -3.58
C ASP A 57 -1.10 8.87 -5.04
N VAL A 58 -2.24 8.61 -5.70
CA VAL A 58 -2.53 9.05 -7.06
C VAL A 58 -3.93 9.65 -7.16
N SER A 59 -4.22 10.39 -8.23
CA SER A 59 -5.56 10.94 -8.43
C SER A 59 -6.58 9.85 -8.78
N GLU A 60 -7.85 10.06 -8.42
CA GLU A 60 -8.95 9.19 -8.87
C GLU A 60 -9.01 9.10 -10.41
N LYS A 61 -8.70 10.19 -11.13
CA LYS A 61 -8.64 10.19 -12.60
C LYS A 61 -7.57 9.24 -13.14
N THR A 62 -6.43 9.15 -12.46
CA THR A 62 -5.36 8.20 -12.81
C THR A 62 -5.86 6.77 -12.69
N VAL A 63 -6.59 6.45 -11.61
CA VAL A 63 -7.17 5.11 -11.41
C VAL A 63 -8.24 4.81 -12.45
N GLU A 64 -9.08 5.78 -12.78
CA GLU A 64 -10.13 5.65 -13.80
C GLU A 64 -9.56 5.37 -15.20
N ALA A 65 -8.41 5.95 -15.53
CA ALA A 65 -7.70 5.69 -16.78
C ALA A 65 -7.14 4.27 -16.91
N TRP A 66 -7.12 3.47 -15.83
CA TRP A 66 -6.69 2.07 -15.91
C TRP A 66 -7.73 1.15 -16.54
N GLY A 67 -8.95 1.64 -16.75
CA GLY A 67 -10.05 0.86 -17.33
C GLY A 67 -10.98 0.26 -16.27
N PRO A 68 -12.16 -0.24 -16.71
CA PRO A 68 -13.21 -0.75 -15.83
C PRO A 68 -12.77 -1.95 -14.97
N ASP A 69 -11.80 -2.73 -15.45
CA ASP A 69 -11.27 -3.92 -14.78
C ASP A 69 -9.75 -3.77 -14.48
N TYR A 70 -9.27 -2.52 -14.51
CA TYR A 70 -7.89 -2.13 -14.23
C TYR A 70 -6.84 -2.75 -15.17
N GLU A 71 -7.23 -3.13 -16.37
CA GLU A 71 -6.40 -3.80 -17.37
C GLU A 71 -5.17 -2.99 -17.78
N ASN A 72 -5.23 -1.66 -17.69
CA ASN A 72 -4.14 -0.74 -17.99
C ASN A 72 -3.37 -0.27 -16.74
N CYS A 73 -3.59 -0.91 -15.58
CA CYS A 73 -2.88 -0.54 -14.35
C CYS A 73 -1.37 -0.86 -14.44
N PRO A 74 -0.48 0.13 -14.37
CA PRO A 74 0.96 -0.09 -14.42
C PRO A 74 1.46 -1.06 -13.32
N GLU A 75 2.38 -1.96 -13.69
CA GLU A 75 2.92 -2.98 -12.78
C GLU A 75 3.50 -2.39 -11.47
N LYS A 76 4.07 -1.19 -11.51
CA LYS A 76 4.59 -0.50 -10.33
C LYS A 76 3.54 -0.32 -9.23
N TYR A 77 2.28 -0.06 -9.61
CA TYR A 77 1.19 0.10 -8.65
C TYR A 77 0.71 -1.26 -8.14
N GLN A 78 0.68 -2.28 -9.00
CA GLN A 78 0.35 -3.65 -8.58
C GLN A 78 1.37 -4.20 -7.56
N LYS A 79 2.66 -3.92 -7.76
CA LYS A 79 3.73 -4.24 -6.79
C LYS A 79 3.52 -3.47 -5.48
N ARG A 80 3.18 -2.18 -5.56
CA ARG A 80 2.90 -1.37 -4.37
C ARG A 80 1.69 -1.88 -3.59
N LEU A 81 0.62 -2.29 -4.25
CA LEU A 81 -0.53 -2.93 -3.61
C LEU A 81 -0.13 -4.21 -2.88
N ALA A 82 0.73 -5.03 -3.50
CA ALA A 82 1.22 -6.27 -2.89
C ALA A 82 2.08 -6.00 -1.63
N GLU A 83 2.92 -4.97 -1.64
CA GLU A 83 3.67 -4.53 -0.45
C GLU A 83 2.72 -4.14 0.68
N ILE A 84 1.68 -3.37 0.38
CA ILE A 84 0.70 -2.90 1.36
C ILE A 84 -0.12 -4.07 1.92
N ASP A 85 -0.49 -5.03 1.07
CA ASP A 85 -1.16 -6.26 1.48
C ASP A 85 -0.31 -7.09 2.46
N ALA A 86 0.99 -7.23 2.17
CA ALA A 86 1.92 -7.92 3.03
C ALA A 86 2.09 -7.22 4.39
N LEU A 87 2.21 -5.89 4.40
CA LEU A 87 2.29 -5.09 5.63
C LEU A 87 1.01 -5.23 6.47
N LYS A 88 -0.16 -5.20 5.84
CA LYS A 88 -1.44 -5.41 6.53
C LYS A 88 -1.55 -6.82 7.11
N THR A 89 -1.07 -7.82 6.38
CA THR A 89 -1.06 -9.20 6.86
C THR A 89 -0.10 -9.36 8.05
N ALA A 90 1.09 -8.76 7.99
CA ALA A 90 2.03 -8.75 9.12
C ALA A 90 1.44 -8.05 10.35
N GLU A 91 0.81 -6.88 10.19
CA GLU A 91 0.11 -6.17 11.28
C GLU A 91 -0.96 -7.06 11.94
N GLN A 92 -1.74 -7.80 11.14
CA GLN A 92 -2.76 -8.72 11.66
C GLN A 92 -2.15 -9.89 12.44
N ILE A 93 -1.02 -10.42 11.99
CA ILE A 93 -0.29 -11.49 12.69
C ILE A 93 0.22 -10.96 14.04
N LEU A 94 0.88 -9.81 14.07
CA LEU A 94 1.38 -9.19 15.30
C LEU A 94 0.25 -8.97 16.31
N LYS A 95 -0.88 -8.39 15.86
CA LYS A 95 -2.07 -8.19 16.69
C LYS A 95 -2.63 -9.50 17.23
N ARG A 96 -2.69 -10.55 16.41
CA ARG A 96 -3.18 -11.87 16.82
C ARG A 96 -2.33 -12.48 17.92
N HIS A 97 -1.01 -12.30 17.85
CA HIS A 97 -0.07 -12.83 18.83
C HIS A 97 0.17 -11.89 20.02
N GLY A 98 -0.49 -10.73 20.07
CA GLY A 98 -0.29 -9.73 21.13
C GLY A 98 1.12 -9.16 21.14
N LEU A 99 1.84 -9.21 20.00
CA LEU A 99 3.22 -8.74 19.90
C LEU A 99 3.23 -7.22 19.74
N SER A 100 3.98 -6.54 20.61
CA SER A 100 4.14 -5.09 20.61
C SER A 100 5.33 -4.65 19.77
N GLN A 101 5.48 -3.33 19.59
CA GLN A 101 6.70 -2.77 18.99
C GLN A 101 7.94 -3.12 19.82
N GLU A 102 7.82 -3.15 21.16
CA GLU A 102 8.91 -3.53 22.06
C GLU A 102 9.43 -4.96 21.79
N PHE A 103 8.54 -5.89 21.43
CA PHE A 103 8.95 -7.24 21.03
C PHE A 103 9.78 -7.23 19.75
N LEU A 104 9.43 -6.37 18.78
CA LEU A 104 10.18 -6.25 17.54
C LEU A 104 11.54 -5.60 17.78
N ASP A 105 11.60 -4.55 18.59
CA ASP A 105 12.84 -3.84 18.91
C ASP A 105 13.84 -4.73 19.67
N ALA A 106 13.35 -5.78 20.36
CA ALA A 106 14.19 -6.75 21.05
C ALA A 106 14.83 -7.82 20.12
N LEU A 107 14.45 -7.86 18.83
CA LEU A 107 15.00 -8.79 17.84
C LEU A 107 16.16 -8.21 17.03
N ASP A 108 16.41 -6.90 17.13
CA ASP A 108 17.50 -6.17 16.48
C ASP A 108 18.80 -6.19 17.30
#